data_AF-A0A4R6JI66-F1
#
_entry.id   AF-A0A4R6JI66-F1
#
_cell.length_a   1.000
_cell.length_b   1.000
_cell.length_c   1.000
_cell.angle_alpha   90.00
_cell.angle_beta   90.00
_cell.angle_gamma   90.00
#
_symmetry.space_group_name_H-M   'P 1'
#
loop_
_entity.id
_entity.type
_entity.pdbx_description
1 polymer ?
#
loop_
_entity_poly.entity_id
_entity_poly.type
_entity_poly.pdbx_seq_one_letter_code
_entity_poly.pdbx_strand_id
1 'polypeptide(L)'
;MSGLDVSVRGQLLNLMTVLQVRFDLTYLFVSYYLGVVEHLADRVAVIYLGHVVELGEVPDVYGRPLHPYTEALPSAIPTPDPDVRPQRIVLQGSVSPANPSPGCPFQTRCPYVQERCRHEPPPLRASAPGHLIACHRGAELHLAGVESSPAGSGKEQGRLQSIGPLAQNPPLMPERSLNQNE
;
A
#
# COMPACT_ATOMS: atom_id res chain seq x y z
N MET A 1 -2.81 -9.70 5.00
CA MET A 1 -2.15 -10.88 4.38
C MET A 1 -0.77 -11.13 5.00
N SER A 2 -0.69 -11.18 6.33
CA SER A 2 0.55 -11.53 7.05
C SER A 2 0.56 -13.04 7.28
N GLY A 3 1.67 -13.71 6.94
CA GLY A 3 1.84 -15.15 7.20
C GLY A 3 1.57 -16.09 6.02
N LEU A 4 1.30 -15.56 4.83
CA LEU A 4 1.23 -16.36 3.59
C LEU A 4 2.54 -16.29 2.81
N ASP A 5 2.98 -17.46 2.31
CA ASP A 5 4.09 -17.60 1.38
C ASP A 5 3.90 -16.71 0.14
N VAL A 6 5.01 -16.25 -0.45
CA VAL A 6 5.02 -15.32 -1.58
C VAL A 6 4.25 -15.88 -2.78
N SER A 7 4.36 -17.20 -3.02
CA SER A 7 3.68 -17.88 -4.14
C SER A 7 2.15 -17.94 -3.95
N VAL A 8 1.69 -18.27 -2.75
CA VAL A 8 0.24 -18.35 -2.41
C VAL A 8 -0.40 -16.96 -2.46
N ARG A 9 0.34 -15.92 -2.10
CA ARG A 9 -0.14 -14.54 -2.14
C ARG A 9 -0.54 -14.10 -3.54
N GLY A 10 0.28 -14.40 -4.55
CA GLY A 10 -0.02 -14.08 -5.95
C GLY A 10 -1.28 -14.78 -6.46
N GLN A 11 -1.45 -16.06 -6.12
CA GLN A 11 -2.64 -16.82 -6.50
C GLN A 11 -3.91 -16.26 -5.86
N LEU A 12 -3.84 -15.85 -4.59
CA LEU A 12 -4.97 -15.23 -3.90
C LEU A 12 -5.36 -13.88 -4.52
N LEU A 13 -4.39 -13.03 -4.87
CA LEU A 13 -4.65 -11.74 -5.51
C LEU A 13 -5.29 -11.90 -6.89
N ASN A 14 -4.82 -12.86 -7.69
CA ASN A 14 -5.44 -13.18 -8.97
C ASN A 14 -6.87 -13.67 -8.80
N LEU A 15 -7.11 -14.55 -7.82
CA LEU A 15 -8.46 -15.03 -7.52
C LEU A 15 -9.38 -13.88 -7.10
N MET A 16 -8.92 -13.00 -6.20
CA MET A 16 -9.68 -11.82 -5.79
C MET A 16 -10.05 -10.97 -6.99
N THR A 17 -9.12 -10.70 -7.91
CA THR A 17 -9.37 -9.93 -9.14
C THR A 17 -10.44 -10.59 -10.01
N VAL A 18 -10.36 -11.91 -10.22
CA VAL A 18 -11.38 -12.67 -10.97
C VAL A 18 -12.75 -12.57 -10.31
N LEU A 19 -12.81 -12.69 -8.97
CA LEU A 19 -14.06 -12.59 -8.22
C LEU A 19 -14.65 -11.18 -8.28
N GLN A 20 -13.81 -10.15 -8.19
CA GLN A 20 -14.21 -8.76 -8.30
C GLN A 20 -14.95 -8.51 -9.61
N VAL A 21 -14.34 -8.92 -10.74
CA VAL A 21 -14.93 -8.75 -12.08
C VAL A 21 -16.16 -9.62 -12.28
N ARG A 22 -16.13 -10.86 -11.81
CA ARG A 22 -17.24 -11.81 -11.99
C ARG A 22 -18.50 -11.41 -11.22
N PHE A 23 -18.33 -10.82 -10.04
CA PHE A 23 -19.43 -10.51 -9.12
C PHE A 23 -19.67 -9.00 -8.93
N ASP A 24 -18.98 -8.15 -9.69
CA ASP A 24 -19.05 -6.68 -9.60
C ASP A 24 -18.87 -6.15 -8.17
N LEU A 25 -17.83 -6.64 -7.49
CA LEU A 25 -17.58 -6.33 -6.08
C LEU A 25 -16.72 -5.08 -5.93
N THR A 26 -17.01 -4.28 -4.90
CA THR A 26 -16.10 -3.25 -4.41
C THR A 26 -15.23 -3.82 -3.29
N TYR A 27 -13.92 -3.66 -3.40
CA TYR A 27 -12.97 -4.07 -2.37
C TYR A 27 -12.38 -2.89 -1.61
N LEU A 28 -12.34 -3.03 -0.30
CA LEU A 28 -11.56 -2.21 0.62
C LEU A 28 -10.65 -3.14 1.40
N PHE A 29 -9.34 -2.92 1.32
CA PHE A 29 -8.37 -3.68 2.08
C PHE A 29 -7.31 -2.77 2.69
N VAL A 30 -6.74 -3.21 3.81
CA VAL A 30 -5.65 -2.52 4.51
C VAL A 30 -4.38 -3.34 4.35
N SER A 31 -3.35 -2.74 3.78
CA SER A 31 -2.06 -3.38 3.53
C SER A 31 -0.91 -2.51 4.01
N TYR A 32 0.13 -3.16 4.52
CA TYR A 32 1.43 -2.55 4.80
C TYR A 32 2.46 -2.86 3.70
N TYR A 33 2.10 -3.70 2.72
CA TYR A 33 2.93 -3.99 1.55
C TYR A 33 2.41 -3.18 0.36
N LEU A 34 3.23 -2.23 -0.10
CA LEU A 34 2.90 -1.33 -1.20
C LEU A 34 2.65 -2.08 -2.52
N GLY A 35 3.45 -3.09 -2.86
CA GLY A 35 3.28 -3.84 -4.12
C GLY A 35 1.92 -4.56 -4.25
N VAL A 36 1.25 -4.89 -3.15
CA VAL A 36 -0.13 -5.43 -3.21
C VAL A 36 -1.13 -4.34 -3.57
N VAL A 37 -0.94 -3.14 -3.02
CA VAL A 37 -1.79 -1.98 -3.30
C VAL A 37 -1.63 -1.55 -4.76
N GLU A 38 -0.39 -1.51 -5.25
CA GLU A 38 -0.08 -1.15 -6.64
C GLU A 38 -0.78 -2.06 -7.65
N HIS A 39 -0.94 -3.36 -7.33
CA HIS A 39 -1.51 -4.33 -8.25
C HIS A 39 -3.04 -4.44 -8.19
N LEU A 40 -3.66 -4.20 -7.03
CA LEU A 40 -5.07 -4.51 -6.79
C LEU A 40 -5.97 -3.28 -6.64
N ALA A 41 -5.43 -2.13 -6.22
CA ALA A 41 -6.24 -0.97 -5.89
C ALA A 41 -6.29 0.05 -7.04
N ASP A 42 -7.47 0.62 -7.29
CA ASP A 42 -7.60 1.81 -8.15
C ASP A 42 -7.14 3.08 -7.40
N ARG A 43 -7.42 3.15 -6.09
CA ARG A 43 -7.14 4.29 -5.21
C ARG A 43 -6.50 3.85 -3.91
N VAL A 44 -5.66 4.71 -3.34
CA VAL A 44 -4.94 4.45 -2.09
C VAL A 44 -5.08 5.62 -1.12
N ALA A 45 -5.38 5.31 0.15
CA ALA A 45 -5.28 6.24 1.27
C ALA A 45 -4.06 5.88 2.11
N VAL A 46 -3.11 6.80 2.24
CA VAL A 46 -1.94 6.66 3.09
C VAL A 46 -2.28 7.20 4.48
N ILE A 47 -2.07 6.37 5.51
CA ILE A 47 -2.40 6.72 6.89
C ILE A 47 -1.12 6.78 7.73
N TYR A 48 -1.00 7.82 8.55
CA TYR A 48 0.05 7.95 9.56
C TYR A 48 -0.57 8.31 10.91
N LEU A 49 -0.30 7.49 11.95
CA LEU A 49 -0.85 7.66 13.30
C LEU A 49 -2.36 7.92 13.35
N GLY A 50 -3.13 7.23 12.49
CA GLY A 50 -4.59 7.35 12.43
C GLY A 50 -5.11 8.50 11.56
N HIS A 51 -4.23 9.29 10.94
CA HIS A 51 -4.61 10.38 10.04
C HIS A 51 -4.36 10.02 8.58
N VAL A 52 -5.34 10.24 7.71
CA VAL A 52 -5.12 10.20 6.25
C VAL A 52 -4.21 11.38 5.88
N VAL A 53 -3.00 11.06 5.45
CA VAL A 53 -2.00 12.06 5.06
C VAL A 53 -2.04 12.33 3.56
N GLU A 54 -2.48 11.35 2.77
CA GLU A 54 -2.56 11.45 1.32
C GLU A 54 -3.59 10.44 0.78
N LEU A 55 -4.34 10.82 -0.25
CA LEU A 55 -5.34 9.97 -0.89
C LEU A 55 -5.42 10.32 -2.38
N GLY A 56 -5.31 9.34 -3.26
CA GLY A 56 -5.38 9.56 -4.71
C GLY A 56 -5.50 8.27 -5.50
N GLU A 57 -5.44 8.37 -6.82
CA GLU A 57 -5.23 7.19 -7.67
C GLU A 57 -3.84 6.63 -7.41
N VAL A 58 -3.70 5.31 -7.52
CA VAL A 58 -2.43 4.63 -7.26
C VAL A 58 -1.27 5.20 -8.08
N PRO A 59 -1.40 5.41 -9.41
CA PRO A 59 -0.30 5.96 -10.22
C PRO A 59 0.17 7.34 -9.76
N ASP A 60 -0.76 8.21 -9.33
CA ASP A 60 -0.44 9.56 -8.88
C ASP A 60 0.28 9.55 -7.53
N VAL A 61 -0.25 8.79 -6.56
CA VAL A 61 0.33 8.72 -5.21
C VAL A 61 1.71 8.04 -5.21
N TYR A 62 1.90 7.03 -6.07
CA TYR A 62 3.18 6.32 -6.18
C TYR A 62 4.21 7.09 -7.01
N GLY A 63 3.79 7.66 -8.14
CA GLY A 63 4.68 8.35 -9.08
C GLY A 63 4.99 9.79 -8.69
N ARG A 64 4.06 10.49 -8.04
CA ARG A 64 4.20 11.89 -7.61
C ARG A 64 3.63 12.08 -6.20
N PRO A 65 4.24 11.45 -5.18
CA PRO A 65 3.81 11.63 -3.81
C PRO A 65 3.90 13.10 -3.41
N LEU A 66 2.93 13.59 -2.65
CA LEU A 66 2.89 14.98 -2.20
C LEU A 66 3.20 15.09 -0.70
N HIS A 67 3.07 14.01 0.07
CA HIS A 67 3.39 13.99 1.49
C HIS A 67 4.77 13.33 1.73
N PRO A 68 5.68 13.95 2.52
CA PRO A 68 7.02 13.38 2.78
C PRO A 68 7.03 11.98 3.41
N TYR A 69 5.98 11.63 4.16
CA TYR A 69 5.80 10.26 4.62
C TYR A 69 5.55 9.28 3.47
N THR A 70 4.71 9.66 2.50
CA THR A 70 4.40 8.83 1.32
C THR A 70 5.65 8.63 0.46
N GLU A 71 6.45 9.67 0.24
CA GLU A 71 7.76 9.59 -0.45
C GLU A 71 8.68 8.55 0.18
N ALA A 72 8.71 8.49 1.51
CA ALA A 72 9.59 7.57 2.22
C ALA A 72 9.15 6.10 2.12
N LEU A 73 7.87 5.81 1.89
CA LEU A 73 7.33 4.44 1.94
C LEU A 73 7.96 3.51 0.88
N PRO A 74 8.01 3.89 -0.41
CA PRO A 74 8.60 3.01 -1.41
C PRO A 74 10.11 2.87 -1.29
N SER A 75 10.82 3.87 -0.74
CA SER A 75 12.26 3.81 -0.51
C SER A 75 12.70 2.68 0.45
N ALA A 76 11.74 2.10 1.19
CA ALA A 76 11.96 0.96 2.06
C ALA A 76 11.82 -0.40 1.34
N ILE A 77 11.34 -0.42 0.09
CA ILE A 77 11.19 -1.63 -0.72
C ILE A 77 12.54 -1.97 -1.37
N PRO A 78 13.09 -3.18 -1.16
CA PRO A 78 14.32 -3.60 -1.82
C PRO A 78 14.17 -3.65 -3.34
N THR A 79 15.13 -3.11 -4.08
CA THR A 79 15.20 -3.28 -5.53
C THR A 79 15.69 -4.70 -5.87
N PRO A 80 15.03 -5.44 -6.78
CA PRO A 80 15.44 -6.80 -7.15
C PRO A 80 16.80 -6.87 -7.87
N ASP A 81 17.15 -5.80 -8.59
CA ASP A 81 18.40 -5.70 -9.32
C ASP A 81 19.57 -5.39 -8.37
N PRO A 82 20.58 -6.28 -8.26
CA PRO A 82 21.73 -6.09 -7.37
C PRO A 82 22.63 -4.92 -7.77
N ASP A 83 22.59 -4.47 -9.03
CA ASP A 83 23.40 -3.36 -9.53
C ASP A 83 22.73 -2.00 -9.25
N VAL A 84 21.43 -1.99 -8.94
CA VAL A 84 20.69 -0.78 -8.58
C VAL A 84 20.78 -0.54 -7.08
N ARG A 85 21.36 0.59 -6.70
CA ARG A 85 21.33 1.08 -5.31
C ARG A 85 20.22 2.13 -5.16
N PRO A 86 19.03 1.75 -4.66
CA PRO A 86 17.97 2.74 -4.43
C PRO A 86 18.40 3.75 -3.37
N GLN A 87 18.02 5.01 -3.56
CA GLN A 87 18.18 6.03 -2.54
C GLN A 87 17.19 5.77 -1.39
N ARG A 88 17.70 5.21 -0.30
CA ARG A 88 16.88 4.89 0.88
C ARG A 88 16.64 6.14 1.72
N ILE A 89 15.37 6.48 1.95
CA ILE A 89 14.99 7.54 2.90
C ILE A 89 14.87 6.91 4.28
N VAL A 90 15.83 7.22 5.16
CA VAL A 90 15.78 6.78 6.56
C VAL A 90 15.05 7.83 7.39
N LEU A 91 13.79 7.55 7.72
CA LEU A 91 12.99 8.40 8.59
C LEU A 91 13.51 8.35 10.03
N GLN A 92 14.18 9.42 10.46
CA GLN A 92 14.68 9.63 11.82
C GLN A 92 13.54 9.93 12.81
N GLY A 93 13.84 9.88 14.11
CA GLY A 93 12.90 10.22 15.19
C GLY A 93 12.06 9.04 15.70
N SER A 94 11.39 9.23 16.85
CA SER A 94 10.53 8.23 17.48
C SER A 94 9.06 8.42 17.11
N VAL A 95 8.30 7.32 17.17
CA VAL A 95 6.85 7.30 16.99
C VAL A 95 6.22 7.03 18.35
N SER A 96 5.36 7.92 18.83
CA SER A 96 4.60 7.71 20.08
C SER A 96 3.11 7.99 19.85
N PRO A 97 2.27 6.96 19.72
CA PRO A 97 0.81 7.13 19.62
C PRO A 97 0.20 7.71 20.91
N ALA A 98 0.86 7.51 22.05
CA ALA A 98 0.33 7.91 23.37
C ALA A 98 0.42 9.42 23.64
N ASN A 99 1.24 10.16 22.88
CA ASN A 99 1.38 11.61 23.01
C ASN A 99 1.21 12.27 21.64
N PRO A 100 -0.03 12.42 21.15
CA PRO A 100 -0.29 12.96 19.82
C PRO A 100 0.20 14.40 19.71
N SER A 101 0.78 14.71 18.55
CA SER A 101 1.22 16.06 18.22
C SER A 101 0.02 17.02 18.15
N PRO A 102 0.12 18.25 18.71
CA PRO A 102 -0.93 19.27 18.55
C PRO A 102 -1.00 19.81 17.11
N GLY A 103 0.10 19.70 16.34
CA GLY A 103 0.17 20.02 14.92
C GLY A 103 0.17 18.79 14.00
N CYS A 104 0.92 18.84 12.91
CA CYS A 104 1.12 17.72 11.99
C CYS A 104 1.64 16.46 12.72
N PRO A 105 0.95 15.30 12.64
CA PRO A 105 1.39 14.07 13.29
C PRO A 105 2.80 13.61 12.88
N PHE A 106 3.22 13.96 11.66
CA PHE A 106 4.52 13.59 11.11
C PHE A 106 5.66 14.56 11.46
N GLN A 107 5.40 15.63 12.24
CA GLN A 107 6.35 16.72 12.45
C GLN A 107 7.71 16.29 13.02
N THR A 108 7.77 15.23 13.83
CA THR A 108 9.01 14.77 14.48
C THR A 108 9.94 13.98 13.55
N ARG A 109 9.40 13.56 12.39
CA ARG A 109 10.11 12.72 11.41
C ARG A 109 10.18 13.37 10.02
N CYS A 110 9.46 14.47 9.83
CA CYS A 110 9.42 15.21 8.58
C CYS A 110 10.72 16.01 8.38
N PRO A 111 11.51 15.75 7.31
CA PRO A 111 12.71 16.55 7.03
C PRO A 111 12.36 17.98 6.56
N TYR A 112 11.11 18.23 6.19
CA TYR A 112 10.60 19.50 5.68
C TYR A 112 9.74 20.26 6.71
N VAL A 113 9.85 19.93 7.99
CA VAL A 113 9.05 20.53 9.06
C VAL A 113 9.23 22.04 9.13
N GLN A 114 8.13 22.76 9.36
CA GLN A 114 8.12 24.20 9.60
C GLN A 114 7.37 24.52 10.88
N GLU A 115 7.46 25.76 11.36
CA GLU A 115 6.89 26.16 12.65
C GLU A 115 5.37 25.93 12.73
N ARG A 116 4.65 26.18 11.63
CA ARG A 116 3.21 25.90 11.52
C ARG A 116 2.88 24.43 11.74
N CYS A 117 3.73 23.50 11.28
CA CYS A 117 3.53 22.06 11.48
C CYS A 117 3.55 21.65 12.95
N ARG A 118 4.15 22.46 13.84
CA ARG A 118 4.25 22.14 15.26
C ARG A 118 2.97 22.45 16.03
N HIS A 119 2.17 23.39 15.53
CA HIS A 119 1.06 23.99 16.25
C HIS A 119 -0.30 23.78 15.58
N GLU A 120 -0.33 23.55 14.27
CA GLU A 120 -1.56 23.42 13.49
C GLU A 120 -1.58 22.10 12.71
N PRO A 121 -2.61 21.26 12.85
CA PRO A 121 -2.77 20.08 12.02
C PRO A 121 -3.10 20.50 10.57
N PRO A 122 -2.39 19.99 9.56
CA PRO A 122 -2.73 20.29 8.18
C PRO A 122 -4.08 19.65 7.84
N PRO A 123 -5.05 20.41 7.31
CA PRO A 123 -6.31 19.81 6.86
C PRO A 123 -6.10 19.04 5.57
N LEU A 124 -6.92 18.02 5.36
CA LEU A 124 -6.98 17.27 4.11
C LEU A 124 -7.59 18.16 3.01
N ARG A 125 -6.80 18.53 2.00
CA ARG A 125 -7.19 19.43 0.90
C ARG A 125 -6.89 18.82 -0.45
N ALA A 126 -7.66 19.19 -1.46
CA ALA A 126 -7.37 18.80 -2.84
C ALA A 126 -6.13 19.54 -3.36
N SER A 127 -5.18 18.78 -3.90
CA SER A 127 -4.03 19.30 -4.65
C SER A 127 -4.25 19.20 -6.16
N ALA A 128 -5.02 18.20 -6.60
CA ALA A 128 -5.47 17.98 -7.96
C ALA A 128 -6.83 17.26 -7.94
N PRO A 129 -7.56 17.15 -9.06
CA PRO A 129 -8.77 16.34 -9.13
C PRO A 129 -8.49 14.91 -8.66
N GLY A 130 -9.20 14.44 -7.63
CA GLY A 130 -9.02 13.10 -7.08
C GLY A 130 -7.84 12.91 -6.12
N HIS A 131 -6.92 13.88 -5.98
CA HIS A 131 -5.73 13.80 -5.12
C HIS A 131 -5.83 14.77 -3.93
N LEU A 132 -6.01 14.20 -2.74
CA LEU A 132 -6.12 14.90 -1.47
C LEU A 132 -4.83 14.72 -0.64
N ILE A 133 -4.41 15.77 0.07
CA ILE A 133 -3.24 15.76 0.94
C ILE A 133 -3.47 16.55 2.22
N ALA A 134 -2.97 16.04 3.34
CA ALA A 134 -2.87 16.74 4.62
C ALA A 134 -1.41 17.14 4.89
N CYS A 135 -0.92 18.16 4.17
CA CYS A 135 0.42 18.72 4.35
C CYS A 135 0.39 20.24 4.17
N HIS A 136 1.05 20.98 5.06
CA HIS A 136 1.18 22.43 4.91
C HIS A 136 2.05 22.85 3.73
N ARG A 137 2.91 21.97 3.24
CA ARG A 137 3.87 22.23 2.15
C ARG A 137 3.63 21.38 0.90
N GLY A 138 2.52 20.65 0.82
CA GLY A 138 2.26 19.70 -0.26
C GLY A 138 2.34 20.31 -1.67
N ALA A 139 1.92 21.57 -1.83
CA ALA A 139 1.97 22.27 -3.12
C ALA A 139 3.37 22.80 -3.51
N GLU A 140 4.29 22.92 -2.54
CA GLU A 140 5.63 23.48 -2.72
C GLU A 140 6.71 22.40 -2.91
N LEU A 141 6.46 21.20 -2.40
CA LEU A 141 7.45 20.14 -2.37
C LEU A 141 7.48 19.39 -3.71
N HIS A 142 8.69 19.08 -4.15
CA HIS A 142 8.95 18.16 -5.27
C HIS A 142 9.59 16.90 -4.69
N LEU A 143 8.75 15.89 -4.46
CA LEU A 143 9.16 14.64 -3.83
C LEU A 143 9.39 13.56 -4.89
N ALA A 144 10.27 12.61 -4.57
CA ALA A 144 10.58 11.50 -5.47
C ALA A 144 9.56 10.37 -5.32
N GLY A 145 8.79 10.11 -6.38
CA GLY A 145 8.00 8.88 -6.49
C GLY A 145 8.82 7.70 -6.99
N VAL A 146 8.18 6.54 -7.09
CA VAL A 146 8.75 5.39 -7.80
C VAL A 146 8.19 5.38 -9.20
N GLU A 147 9.07 5.24 -10.18
CA GLU A 147 8.64 4.88 -11.53
C GLU A 147 7.93 3.54 -11.43
N SER A 148 6.61 3.54 -11.67
CA SER A 148 5.83 2.31 -11.72
C SER A 148 6.52 1.34 -12.66
N SER A 149 6.96 0.19 -12.15
CA SER A 149 7.58 -0.83 -12.98
C SER A 149 6.57 -1.25 -14.07
N PRO A 150 6.97 -1.36 -15.35
CA PRO A 150 6.07 -1.81 -16.41
C PRO A 150 5.88 -3.34 -16.28
N ALA A 151 5.22 -3.76 -15.21
CA ALA A 151 4.74 -5.12 -14.99
C ALA A 151 3.22 -5.05 -14.83
N GLY A 152 2.55 -4.63 -15.92
CA GLY A 152 1.10 -4.48 -15.95
C GLY A 152 0.53 -3.72 -17.15
N SER A 153 1.33 -3.40 -18.18
CA SER A 153 0.79 -2.97 -19.47
C SER A 153 0.17 -4.16 -20.19
N GLY A 154 -1.08 -4.45 -19.84
CA GLY A 154 -1.80 -5.61 -20.35
C GLY A 154 -3.26 -5.65 -19.91
N LYS A 155 -3.97 -4.51 -19.94
CA LYS A 155 -5.43 -4.57 -20.15
C LYS A 155 -5.68 -4.98 -21.61
N GLU A 156 -5.26 -6.19 -22.00
CA GLU A 156 -5.69 -6.82 -23.23
C GLU A 156 -7.12 -7.31 -23.01
N GLN A 157 -8.04 -6.55 -23.58
CA GLN A 157 -9.38 -7.01 -23.86
C GLN A 157 -9.30 -8.27 -24.74
N GLY A 158 -9.80 -9.39 -24.20
CA GLY A 158 -10.23 -10.53 -25.01
C GLY A 158 -9.24 -11.69 -25.17
N ARG A 159 -9.17 -12.57 -24.17
CA ARG A 159 -9.22 -14.02 -24.46
C ARG A 159 -9.78 -14.79 -23.27
N LEU A 160 -11.07 -15.11 -23.37
CA LEU A 160 -11.69 -16.19 -22.63
C LEU A 160 -11.00 -17.50 -23.05
N GLN A 161 -9.91 -17.89 -22.39
CA GLN A 161 -9.41 -19.25 -22.48
C GLN A 161 -9.95 -20.02 -21.27
N SER A 162 -10.90 -20.89 -21.60
CA SER A 162 -11.51 -21.93 -20.80
C SER A 162 -10.64 -22.42 -19.64
N ILE A 163 -11.02 -22.03 -18.43
CA ILE A 163 -10.57 -22.72 -17.23
C ILE A 163 -11.27 -24.09 -17.24
N GLY A 164 -10.49 -25.15 -17.40
CA GLY A 164 -10.97 -26.54 -17.26
C GLY A 164 -11.60 -26.78 -15.87
N PRO A 165 -12.43 -27.83 -15.72
CA PRO A 165 -13.21 -28.04 -14.51
C PRO A 165 -12.30 -28.14 -13.27
N LEU A 166 -12.71 -27.47 -12.18
CA LEU A 166 -12.06 -27.57 -10.88
C LEU A 166 -11.88 -29.04 -10.50
N ALA A 167 -10.62 -29.44 -10.30
CA ALA A 167 -10.29 -30.74 -9.72
C ALA A 167 -10.99 -30.88 -8.36
N GLN A 168 -11.66 -32.01 -8.17
CA GLN A 168 -12.41 -32.35 -6.97
C GLN A 168 -11.47 -32.36 -5.76
N ASN A 169 -11.95 -31.81 -4.64
CA ASN A 169 -11.22 -31.73 -3.38
C ASN A 169 -10.64 -33.11 -2.98
N PRO A 170 -9.37 -33.18 -2.54
CA PRO A 170 -8.83 -34.40 -1.96
C PRO A 170 -9.57 -34.77 -0.66
N PRO A 171 -9.72 -36.06 -0.33
CA PRO A 171 -10.48 -36.49 0.84
C PRO A 171 -9.81 -36.00 2.14
N LEU A 172 -10.64 -35.57 3.09
CA LEU A 172 -10.19 -35.22 4.44
C LEU A 172 -9.48 -36.43 5.09
N MET A 173 -8.30 -36.18 5.63
CA MET A 173 -7.57 -37.14 6.47
C MET A 173 -8.43 -37.51 7.69
N PRO A 174 -8.50 -38.79 8.10
CA PRO A 174 -9.25 -39.19 9.28
C PRO A 174 -8.55 -38.71 10.56
N GLU A 175 -9.34 -38.21 11.52
CA GLU A 175 -8.88 -37.80 12.84
C GLU A 175 -8.22 -38.97 13.57
N ARG A 176 -6.95 -38.80 13.96
CA ARG A 176 -6.30 -39.75 14.87
C ARG A 176 -6.88 -39.55 16.27
N SER A 177 -7.66 -40.55 16.71
CA SER A 177 -8.08 -40.75 18.09
C SER A 177 -6.87 -40.71 19.03
N LEU A 178 -6.83 -39.73 19.93
CA LEU A 178 -6.08 -39.83 21.17
C LEU A 178 -6.72 -40.92 22.03
N ASN A 179 -6.15 -42.13 22.01
CA ASN A 179 -6.44 -43.15 23.00
C ASN A 179 -5.27 -43.27 23.99
N GLN A 180 -5.69 -43.37 25.25
CA GLN A 180 -4.95 -43.38 26.51
C GLN A 180 -4.25 -44.72 26.77
N ASN A 181 -3.23 -44.69 27.63
CA ASN A 181 -2.53 -45.80 28.33
C ASN A 181 -1.63 -46.66 27.40
N GLU A 182 -0.35 -46.89 27.66
CA GLU A 182 0.41 -47.17 28.89
C GLU A 182 1.81 -46.52 28.91
#